data_AF-A0A1G4IES3-F1
#
_entry.id   AF-A0A1G4IES3-F1
#
_cell.length_a   1.000
_cell.length_b   1.000
_cell.length_c   1.000
_cell.angle_alpha   90.00
_cell.angle_beta   90.00
_cell.angle_gamma   90.00
#
_symmetry.space_group_name_H-M   'P 1'
#
loop_
_entity.id
_entity.type
_entity.pdbx_description
1 polymer ?
#
loop_
_entity_poly.entity_id
_entity_poly.type
_entity_poly.pdbx_seq_one_letter_code
_entity_poly.pdbx_strand_id
1 'polypeptide(L)'
;MPSYSDERIAATVAEMKPKFLKAFNVTSEEDVMWLLFTFAPGRVNFFGEHVDCMDAYVFPAALKGGSHILVGGLRSCCDGKMRFAIETGENFILDKLGRGLNG
;
A
#
# COMPACT_ATOMS: atom_id res chain seq x y z
N MET A 1 3.36 -13.18 20.13
CA MET A 1 4.31 -12.55 19.19
C MET A 1 3.51 -11.73 18.19
N PRO A 2 3.87 -10.47 17.91
CA PRO A 2 3.26 -9.73 16.81
C PRO A 2 3.46 -10.48 15.48
N SER A 3 2.47 -10.45 14.59
CA SER A 3 2.50 -11.16 13.31
C SER A 3 3.48 -10.53 12.30
N TYR A 4 3.93 -9.30 12.56
CA TYR A 4 4.89 -8.54 11.78
C TYR A 4 5.85 -7.85 12.74
N SER A 5 7.11 -8.31 12.82
CA SER A 5 8.11 -7.78 13.75
C SER A 5 8.81 -6.55 13.20
N ASP A 6 9.46 -5.78 14.07
CA ASP A 6 10.21 -4.58 13.68
C ASP A 6 11.35 -4.92 12.71
N GLU A 7 12.01 -6.08 12.88
CA GLU A 7 13.06 -6.54 11.96
C GLU A 7 12.48 -6.80 10.56
N ARG A 8 11.27 -7.36 10.49
CA ARG A 8 10.57 -7.59 9.22
C ARG A 8 10.17 -6.26 8.58
N ILE A 9 9.68 -5.28 9.36
CA ILE A 9 9.38 -3.93 8.86
C ILE A 9 10.63 -3.30 8.25
N ALA A 10 11.74 -3.31 8.98
CA ALA A 10 13.00 -2.74 8.52
C ALA A 10 13.49 -3.41 7.23
N ALA A 11 13.45 -4.74 7.16
CA ALA A 11 13.83 -5.49 5.96
C ALA A 11 12.93 -5.16 4.75
N THR A 12 11.61 -5.13 4.94
CA THR A 12 10.67 -4.82 3.85
C THR A 12 10.79 -3.37 3.39
N VAL A 13 10.97 -2.40 4.30
CA VAL A 13 11.21 -1.00 3.92
C VAL A 13 12.52 -0.84 3.16
N ALA A 14 13.59 -1.53 3.58
CA ALA A 14 14.86 -1.52 2.87
C ALA A 14 14.74 -2.07 1.43
N GLU A 15 13.87 -3.07 1.21
CA GLU A 15 13.57 -3.60 -0.12
C GLU A 15 12.68 -2.65 -0.96
N MET A 16 11.65 -2.06 -0.34
CA MET A 16 10.66 -1.23 -1.04
C MET A 16 11.15 0.19 -1.34
N LYS A 17 12.02 0.79 -0.50
CA LYS A 17 12.47 2.17 -0.68
C LYS A 17 13.15 2.39 -2.04
N PRO A 18 14.08 1.53 -2.51
CA PRO A 18 14.66 1.68 -3.85
C PRO A 18 13.62 1.57 -4.97
N LYS A 19 12.64 0.66 -4.83
CA LYS A 19 11.55 0.49 -5.81
C LYS A 19 10.68 1.76 -5.88
N PHE A 20 10.35 2.34 -4.72
CA PHE A 20 9.61 3.60 -4.62
C PHE A 20 10.35 4.77 -5.26
N LEU A 21 11.63 4.96 -4.92
CA LEU A 21 12.44 6.04 -5.48
C LEU A 21 12.54 5.93 -7.00
N LYS A 22 12.77 4.71 -7.52
CA LYS A 22 12.81 4.45 -8.95
C LYS A 22 11.47 4.70 -9.62
N ALA A 23 10.38 4.18 -9.07
CA ALA A 23 9.05 4.33 -9.65
C ALA A 23 8.66 5.81 -9.78
N PHE A 24 8.94 6.63 -8.78
CA PHE A 24 8.60 8.05 -8.80
C PHE A 24 9.71 8.97 -9.32
N ASN A 25 10.74 8.41 -9.98
CA ASN A 25 11.87 9.16 -10.56
C ASN A 25 12.56 10.11 -9.56
N VAL A 26 12.67 9.69 -8.29
CA VAL A 26 13.32 10.47 -7.24
C VAL A 26 14.84 10.36 -7.40
N THR A 27 15.48 11.48 -7.71
CA THR A 27 16.94 11.56 -7.95
C THR A 27 17.75 11.90 -6.70
N SER A 28 17.11 12.49 -5.68
CA SER A 28 17.72 12.87 -4.41
C SER A 28 16.81 12.47 -3.26
N GLU A 29 17.38 11.87 -2.20
CA GLU A 29 16.61 11.55 -0.99
C GLU A 29 16.01 12.78 -0.31
N GLU A 30 16.59 13.96 -0.53
CA GLU A 30 16.03 15.21 -0.01
C GLU A 30 14.64 15.48 -0.59
N ASP A 31 14.31 15.02 -1.79
CA ASP A 31 12.96 15.21 -2.36
C ASP A 31 11.88 14.45 -1.55
N VAL A 32 12.27 13.43 -0.80
CA VAL A 32 11.37 12.66 0.07
C VAL A 32 11.14 13.42 1.37
N MET A 33 9.91 13.88 1.58
CA MET A 33 9.51 14.60 2.79
C MET A 33 9.24 13.64 3.96
N TRP A 34 8.60 12.51 3.66
CA TRP A 34 8.25 11.48 4.64
C TRP A 34 7.95 10.17 3.93
N LEU A 35 8.08 9.07 4.65
CA LEU A 35 7.66 7.73 4.22
C LEU A 35 6.80 7.10 5.32
N LEU A 36 5.77 6.37 4.89
CA LEU A 36 4.91 5.56 5.73
C LEU A 36 4.80 4.16 5.13
N PHE A 37 5.22 3.17 5.91
CA PHE A 37 5.02 1.76 5.58
C PHE A 37 3.70 1.27 6.17
N THR A 38 2.93 0.56 5.36
CA THR A 38 1.68 -0.09 5.79
C THR A 38 1.64 -1.53 5.29
N PHE A 39 1.03 -2.40 6.09
CA PHE A 39 0.84 -3.81 5.78
C PHE A 39 -0.59 -4.23 6.11
N ALA A 40 -1.24 -4.89 5.16
CA ALA A 40 -2.55 -5.51 5.35
C ALA A 40 -2.42 -7.03 5.07
N PRO A 41 -2.62 -7.90 6.07
CA PRO A 41 -2.52 -9.33 5.87
C PRO A 41 -3.65 -9.84 4.97
N GLY A 42 -3.34 -10.85 4.15
CA GLY A 42 -4.38 -11.67 3.56
C GLY A 42 -5.10 -12.49 4.64
N ARG A 43 -6.16 -13.21 4.24
CA ARG A 43 -6.92 -14.07 5.13
C ARG A 43 -7.24 -15.40 4.47
N VAL A 44 -7.49 -16.41 5.29
CA VAL A 44 -8.21 -17.63 4.90
C VAL A 44 -9.51 -17.68 5.69
N ASN A 45 -10.57 -18.21 5.09
CA ASN A 45 -11.82 -18.47 5.79
C ASN A 45 -11.93 -19.97 6.08
N PHE A 46 -12.15 -20.34 7.33
CA PHE A 46 -12.31 -21.75 7.71
C PHE A 46 -13.77 -22.20 7.62
N PHE A 47 -14.71 -21.28 7.85
CA PHE A 47 -16.14 -21.55 7.86
C PHE A 47 -16.95 -20.30 7.55
N GLY A 48 -18.11 -20.47 6.91
CA GLY A 48 -19.02 -19.38 6.54
C GLY A 48 -18.60 -18.70 5.24
N GLU A 49 -18.42 -19.46 4.16
CA GLU A 49 -18.17 -18.87 2.84
C GLU A 49 -19.49 -18.37 2.23
N HIS A 50 -19.46 -17.21 1.57
CA HIS A 50 -20.63 -16.56 0.92
C HIS A 50 -21.80 -16.16 1.83
N VAL A 51 -21.61 -16.15 3.15
CA VAL A 51 -22.66 -15.74 4.11
C VAL A 51 -22.38 -14.39 4.77
N ASP A 52 -21.16 -13.88 4.62
CA ASP A 52 -20.71 -12.58 5.12
C ASP A 52 -21.53 -11.41 4.55
N CYS A 53 -21.89 -11.49 3.27
CA CYS A 53 -22.74 -10.47 2.64
C CYS A 53 -24.23 -10.54 3.05
N MET A 54 -24.62 -11.54 3.85
CA MET A 54 -25.95 -11.73 4.40
C MET A 54 -25.99 -11.48 5.91
N ASP A 55 -24.99 -10.76 6.44
CA ASP A 55 -24.83 -10.44 7.87
C ASP A 55 -24.68 -11.68 8.79
N ALA A 56 -24.27 -12.82 8.24
CA ALA A 56 -24.01 -14.02 9.04
C ALA A 56 -22.57 -14.08 9.55
N TYR A 57 -22.36 -14.82 10.64
CA TYR A 57 -21.03 -15.01 11.23
C TYR A 57 -20.12 -15.85 10.33
N VAL A 58 -18.84 -15.46 10.29
CA VAL A 58 -17.75 -16.14 9.59
C VAL A 58 -16.58 -16.42 10.52
N PHE A 59 -15.72 -17.37 10.17
CA PHE A 59 -14.54 -17.72 10.98
C PHE A 59 -13.24 -17.64 10.17
N PRO A 60 -12.72 -16.41 9.93
CA PRO A 60 -11.47 -16.20 9.20
C PRO A 60 -10.25 -16.16 10.12
N ALA A 61 -9.08 -16.36 9.53
CA ALA A 61 -7.80 -16.05 10.16
C ALA A 61 -6.86 -15.32 9.21
N ALA A 62 -6.11 -14.37 9.77
CA ALA A 62 -5.09 -13.63 9.05
C ALA A 62 -3.90 -14.54 8.71
N LEU A 63 -3.40 -14.40 7.48
CA LEU A 63 -2.19 -15.07 7.01
C LEU A 63 -0.96 -14.23 7.36
N LYS A 64 0.21 -14.87 7.32
CA LYS A 64 1.51 -14.17 7.48
C LYS A 64 1.87 -13.30 6.26
N GLY A 65 1.34 -13.66 5.09
CA GLY A 65 1.48 -12.92 3.84
C GLY A 65 0.33 -11.92 3.64
N GLY A 66 0.57 -10.90 2.83
CA GLY A 66 -0.40 -9.84 2.57
C GLY A 66 0.17 -8.76 1.65
N SER A 67 -0.54 -7.65 1.57
CA SER A 67 -0.17 -6.50 0.74
C SER A 67 0.68 -5.52 1.54
N HIS A 68 1.74 -5.03 0.90
CA HIS A 68 2.63 -4.01 1.45
C HIS A 68 2.49 -2.73 0.62
N ILE A 69 2.37 -1.58 1.28
CA ILE A 69 2.34 -0.29 0.60
C ILE A 69 3.33 0.62 1.31
N LEU A 70 4.26 1.18 0.53
CA LEU A 70 5.13 2.27 0.94
C LEU A 70 4.59 3.56 0.32
N VAL A 71 4.11 4.47 1.18
CA VAL A 71 3.57 5.77 0.80
C VAL A 71 4.57 6.85 1.17
N GLY A 72 4.68 7.91 0.38
CA GLY A 72 5.54 9.03 0.71
C GLY A 72 5.04 10.35 0.16
N GLY A 73 5.46 11.43 0.80
CA GLY A 73 5.36 12.78 0.27
C GLY A 73 6.63 13.14 -0.49
N LEU A 74 6.50 13.62 -1.72
CA LEU A 74 7.60 14.11 -2.55
C LEU A 74 7.44 15.62 -2.79
N ARG A 75 8.50 16.41 -2.60
CA ARG A 75 8.45 17.87 -2.83
C ARG A 75 8.19 18.17 -4.31
N SER A 76 8.75 17.34 -5.20
CA SER A 76 8.54 17.40 -6.64
C SER A 76 7.10 17.14 -7.09
N CYS A 77 6.27 16.50 -6.26
CA CYS A 77 4.89 16.14 -6.58
C CYS A 77 3.88 17.01 -5.81
N CYS A 78 3.81 18.30 -6.14
CA CYS A 78 2.94 19.28 -5.47
C CYS A 78 1.69 19.68 -6.29
N ASP A 79 1.30 18.87 -7.27
CA ASP A 79 0.20 19.16 -8.21
C ASP A 79 -1.19 18.66 -7.76
N GLY A 80 -1.30 18.20 -6.50
CA GLY A 80 -2.54 17.68 -5.94
C GLY A 80 -2.99 16.33 -6.49
N LYS A 81 -2.17 15.69 -7.36
CA LYS A 81 -2.49 14.38 -7.94
C LYS A 81 -1.99 13.26 -7.06
N MET A 82 -2.76 12.18 -6.98
CA MET A 82 -2.33 10.96 -6.32
C MET A 82 -1.67 10.03 -7.33
N ARG A 83 -0.54 9.44 -6.96
CA ARG A 83 0.24 8.56 -7.83
C ARG A 83 0.39 7.20 -7.18
N PHE A 84 0.27 6.15 -7.97
CA PHE A 84 0.45 4.78 -7.52
C PHE A 84 1.42 4.06 -8.44
N ALA A 85 2.28 3.25 -7.84
CA ALA A 85 3.14 2.34 -8.57
C ALA A 85 2.85 0.91 -8.11
N ILE A 86 2.85 -0.04 -9.05
CA ILE A 86 2.87 -1.47 -8.72
C ILE A 86 4.31 -1.98 -8.76
N GLU A 87 4.53 -3.21 -8.29
CA GLU A 87 5.88 -3.77 -8.15
C GLU A 87 6.67 -3.86 -9.46
N THR A 88 5.99 -3.96 -10.61
CA THR A 88 6.62 -3.93 -11.94
C THR A 88 7.16 -2.56 -12.34
N GLY A 89 6.85 -1.51 -11.58
CA GLY A 89 7.27 -0.13 -11.85
C GLY A 89 6.32 0.66 -12.74
N GLU A 90 5.18 0.08 -13.14
CA GLU A 90 4.12 0.82 -13.82
C GLU A 90 3.51 1.86 -12.88
N ASN A 91 3.42 3.10 -13.37
CA ASN A 91 2.93 4.24 -12.61
C ASN A 91 1.60 4.74 -13.16
N PHE A 92 0.66 4.99 -12.25
CA PHE A 92 -0.66 5.50 -12.51
C PHE A 92 -0.84 6.84 -11.81
N ILE A 93 -1.49 7.78 -12.48
CA ILE A 93 -1.77 9.10 -11.95
C ILE A 93 -3.29 9.27 -11.89
N LEU A 94 -3.79 9.60 -10.70
CA LEU A 94 -5.18 9.90 -10.46
C LEU A 94 -5.33 11.40 -10.17
N ASP A 95 -6.02 12.10 -11.07
CA ASP A 95 -6.23 13.55 -10.95
C ASP A 95 -7.20 13.91 -9.82
N LYS A 96 -8.19 13.06 -9.51
CA LYS A 96 -9.20 13.27 -8.46
C LYS A 96 -9.66 11.95 -7.84
N LEU A 97 -9.91 11.94 -6.54
CA LEU A 97 -10.57 10.84 -5.83
C LEU A 97 -12.10 11.02 -5.88
N GLY A 98 -12.84 10.03 -6.38
CA GLY A 98 -14.31 10.00 -6.39
C GLY A 98 -14.96 10.18 -7.77
N ARG A 99 -16.30 10.15 -7.82
CA ARG A 99 -17.06 10.38 -9.06
C ARG A 99 -16.72 11.78 -9.59
N GLY A 100 -16.18 11.83 -10.81
CA GLY A 100 -16.31 13.02 -11.63
C GLY A 100 -17.80 13.28 -11.85
N LEU A 101 -18.39 14.14 -11.01
CA LEU A 101 -19.60 14.85 -11.37
C LEU A 101 -19.18 15.87 -12.43
N ASN A 102 -19.03 15.38 -13.66
CA ASN A 102 -19.17 16.21 -14.83
C ASN A 102 -20.65 16.60 -14.89
N GLY A 103 -20.90 17.89 -15.12
CA GLY A 103 -22.24 18.50 -15.13
C GLY A 103 -23.18 17.99 -16.20
#